data_AF-A0AAN6BKB2-F1
#
_entry.id   AF-A0AAN6BKB2-F1
#
_cell.length_a   1.000
_cell.length_b   1.000
_cell.length_c   1.000
_cell.angle_alpha   90.00
_cell.angle_beta   90.00
_cell.angle_gamma   90.00
#
_symmetry.space_group_name_H-M   'P 1'
#
loop_
_entity.id
_entity.type
_entity.pdbx_description
1 polymer ?
#
loop_
_entity_poly.entity_id
_entity_poly.type
_entity_poly.pdbx_seq_one_letter_code
_entity_poly.pdbx_strand_id
1 'polypeptide(L)'
;MLHISCSGLQSEGSLFDKDGGPVYDSITVLTGMCLFTRKVLDESVSDGFLDTRRLLGMPPTLYEVEKIAGLSSAIADIAALVFSKYAGKCHVPLNIILDLPTWHYYQSIEDRLQHRGYRPSEVMDWIEAIMLRSQQLAGVLKRAVLHELDRRGVPSTQRLYEIQISPGSSLVDDAFREALKYEKLPCLDDILKTLSSSRDGSWRQFYSLLPDRDKPQSIKHLSYLFYIFQVVRPALLAGIRSGRQPSPTESTYKDSTRSGERHHPASGRRCATKEDQMPRPLVISVDDRSERKIYSKAHSIFLKLPKSPTYPADPTLVQVYTPRRVFIDGNRKGERLYWNDPSPVMPVLSDGKVYDDGGDVEYSSYPRELQQMDFIAKLYGAECADNIQRWSKEVGLC
;
A
#
# COMPACT_ATOMS: atom_id res chain seq x y z
N MET A 1 -18.69 3.18 -7.07
CA MET A 1 -19.00 1.95 -6.31
C MET A 1 -17.68 1.23 -6.05
N LEU A 2 -17.31 1.02 -4.78
CA LEU A 2 -16.12 0.25 -4.38
C LEU A 2 -16.45 -1.25 -4.44
N HIS A 3 -15.53 -2.08 -4.95
CA HIS A 3 -15.70 -3.53 -4.91
C HIS A 3 -14.98 -4.12 -3.70
N ILE A 4 -15.72 -4.74 -2.79
CA ILE A 4 -15.18 -5.29 -1.54
C ILE A 4 -15.06 -6.81 -1.66
N SER A 5 -13.93 -7.37 -1.23
CA SER A 5 -13.67 -8.80 -1.16
C SER A 5 -13.12 -9.15 0.22
N CYS A 6 -13.80 -10.03 0.94
CA CYS A 6 -13.30 -10.59 2.20
C CYS A 6 -13.67 -12.07 2.29
N SER A 7 -12.69 -12.94 2.12
CA SER A 7 -12.87 -14.40 2.23
C SER A 7 -12.92 -14.89 3.68
N GLY A 8 -12.70 -14.01 4.67
CA GLY A 8 -12.67 -14.36 6.10
C GLY A 8 -13.82 -13.78 6.95
N LEU A 9 -14.58 -12.80 6.46
CA LEU A 9 -15.81 -12.39 7.12
C LEU A 9 -16.92 -13.37 6.73
N GLN A 10 -17.50 -14.06 7.72
CA GLN A 10 -18.76 -14.77 7.53
C GLN A 10 -19.86 -13.77 7.12
N SER A 11 -20.95 -14.22 6.50
CA SER A 11 -22.06 -13.36 6.05
C SER A 11 -22.72 -12.54 7.18
N GLU A 12 -22.51 -12.92 8.44
CA GLU A 12 -22.94 -12.16 9.63
C GLU A 12 -21.83 -11.32 10.28
N GLY A 13 -20.59 -11.42 9.78
CA GLY A 13 -19.48 -10.58 10.20
C GLY A 13 -19.73 -9.17 9.70
N SER A 14 -19.86 -8.23 10.64
CA SER A 14 -19.82 -6.80 10.35
C SER A 14 -18.44 -6.27 10.78
N LEU A 15 -17.97 -5.20 10.14
CA LEU A 15 -16.78 -4.45 10.59
C LEU A 15 -17.00 -3.84 11.99
N PHE A 16 -18.26 -3.79 12.42
CA PHE A 16 -18.76 -3.23 13.67
C PHE A 16 -19.61 -4.28 14.39
N ASP A 17 -19.68 -4.24 15.72
CA ASP A 17 -20.58 -5.11 16.47
C ASP A 17 -22.05 -4.70 16.27
N LYS A 18 -22.97 -5.44 16.91
CA LYS A 18 -24.42 -5.19 16.81
C LYS A 18 -24.85 -3.83 17.39
N ASP A 19 -24.05 -3.26 18.30
CA ASP A 19 -24.27 -1.95 18.93
C ASP A 19 -23.50 -0.82 18.19
N GLY A 20 -22.88 -1.15 17.06
CA GLY A 20 -22.06 -0.26 16.26
C GLY A 20 -20.78 0.17 16.98
N GLY A 21 -20.25 -0.66 17.87
CA GLY A 21 -18.95 -0.55 18.52
C GLY A 21 -17.83 -1.29 17.79
N PRO A 22 -16.56 -1.11 18.22
CA PRO A 22 -15.40 -1.70 17.57
C PRO A 22 -15.26 -3.19 17.79
N VAL A 23 -15.19 -3.93 16.69
CA VAL A 23 -14.81 -5.37 16.68
C VAL A 23 -13.28 -5.54 16.69
N TYR A 24 -12.56 -4.52 16.25
CA TYR A 24 -11.13 -4.54 15.99
C TYR A 24 -10.39 -3.53 16.87
N ASP A 25 -9.22 -3.93 17.37
CA ASP A 25 -8.40 -3.10 18.26
C ASP A 25 -7.56 -2.07 17.49
N SER A 26 -7.36 -2.29 16.19
CA SER A 26 -6.66 -1.35 15.31
C SER A 26 -7.11 -1.55 13.88
N ILE A 27 -7.05 -0.48 13.09
CA ILE A 27 -7.37 -0.49 11.67
C ILE A 27 -6.17 0.04 10.91
N THR A 28 -5.71 -0.73 9.93
CA THR A 28 -4.65 -0.31 9.00
C THR A 28 -5.21 -0.29 7.59
N VAL A 29 -5.26 0.89 6.97
CA VAL A 29 -5.53 1.05 5.55
C VAL A 29 -4.18 1.02 4.81
N LEU A 30 -4.00 0.06 3.90
CA LEU A 30 -2.79 -0.10 3.11
C LEU A 30 -3.10 0.11 1.63
N THR A 31 -2.34 0.98 0.96
CA THR A 31 -2.42 1.17 -0.48
C THR A 31 -1.06 0.97 -1.13
N GLY A 32 -1.04 0.34 -2.31
CA GLY A 32 0.12 0.26 -3.19
C GLY A 32 -0.07 1.17 -4.40
N MET A 33 1.00 1.85 -4.82
CA MET A 33 1.03 2.54 -6.11
C MET A 33 2.37 2.31 -6.79
N CYS A 34 2.36 1.52 -7.87
CA CYS A 34 3.53 1.40 -8.72
C CYS A 34 3.92 2.77 -9.34
N LEU A 35 5.19 2.94 -9.62
CA LEU A 35 5.78 4.04 -10.40
C LEU A 35 5.91 3.63 -11.86
N PHE A 36 5.91 4.62 -12.76
CA PHE A 36 6.21 4.48 -14.17
C PHE A 36 5.25 3.57 -14.96
N THR A 37 5.16 3.83 -16.26
CA THR A 37 4.61 2.86 -17.20
C THR A 37 5.72 1.88 -17.59
N ARG A 38 5.34 0.71 -18.13
CA ARG A 38 6.34 -0.24 -18.66
C ARG A 38 7.24 0.42 -19.71
N LYS A 39 6.63 1.23 -20.58
CA LYS A 39 7.30 1.98 -21.65
C LYS A 39 8.38 2.90 -21.10
N VAL A 40 8.05 3.72 -20.10
CA VAL A 40 9.01 4.63 -19.45
C VAL A 40 10.18 3.86 -18.85
N LEU A 41 9.90 2.76 -18.15
CA LEU A 41 10.95 1.94 -17.56
C LEU A 41 11.86 1.34 -18.63
N ASP A 42 11.29 0.75 -19.68
CA ASP A 42 12.04 0.14 -20.78
C ASP A 42 12.87 1.19 -21.55
N GLU A 43 12.33 2.40 -21.77
CA GLU A 43 13.06 3.51 -22.41
C GLU A 43 14.18 4.08 -21.52
N SER A 44 14.03 4.02 -20.19
CA SER A 44 15.08 4.43 -19.25
C SER A 44 16.25 3.44 -19.18
N VAL A 45 16.04 2.20 -19.64
CA VAL A 45 17.03 1.12 -19.61
C VAL A 45 17.34 0.68 -21.04
N SER A 46 18.34 1.33 -21.65
CA SER A 46 18.79 1.04 -23.03
C SER A 46 20.13 0.28 -23.04
N ASP A 47 20.51 -0.28 -24.19
CA ASP A 47 21.75 -1.03 -24.33
C ASP A 47 22.97 -0.14 -24.10
N GLY A 48 23.66 -0.36 -22.97
CA GLY A 48 24.84 0.41 -22.59
C GLY A 48 24.58 1.80 -21.99
N PHE A 49 23.31 2.21 -21.80
CA PHE A 49 22.99 3.50 -21.20
C PHE A 49 21.73 3.47 -20.32
N LEU A 50 21.84 4.08 -19.13
CA LEU A 50 20.74 4.30 -18.19
C LEU A 50 20.35 5.78 -18.20
N ASP A 51 19.12 6.07 -18.64
CA ASP A 51 18.64 7.45 -18.79
C ASP A 51 17.83 7.89 -17.56
N THR A 52 18.52 8.48 -16.58
CA THR A 52 17.87 9.02 -15.37
C THR A 52 16.98 10.22 -15.67
N ARG A 53 17.23 10.95 -16.77
CA ARG A 53 16.42 12.11 -17.17
C ARG A 53 15.05 11.66 -17.66
N ARG A 54 14.93 10.47 -18.24
CA ARG A 54 13.62 9.90 -18.61
C ARG A 54 12.75 9.59 -17.39
N LEU A 55 13.36 9.21 -16.28
CA LEU A 55 12.63 8.94 -15.03
C LEU A 55 12.20 10.22 -14.30
N LEU A 56 13.08 11.23 -14.28
CA LEU A 56 12.88 12.45 -13.49
C LEU A 56 12.28 13.63 -14.27
N GLY A 57 12.58 13.72 -15.55
CA GLY A 57 12.22 14.87 -16.39
C GLY A 57 10.84 14.77 -17.02
N MET A 58 10.06 13.74 -16.70
CA MET A 58 8.74 13.53 -17.28
C MET A 58 7.61 13.91 -16.31
N PRO A 59 6.48 14.41 -16.83
CA PRO A 59 5.30 14.65 -16.01
C PRO A 59 4.77 13.34 -15.42
N PRO A 60 3.94 13.42 -14.36
CA PRO A 60 3.16 12.30 -13.89
C PRO A 60 2.39 11.61 -15.01
N THR A 61 2.49 10.29 -15.06
CA THR A 61 1.76 9.49 -16.06
C THR A 61 0.26 9.53 -15.76
N LEU A 62 -0.58 9.24 -16.76
CA LEU A 62 -2.02 9.11 -16.55
C LEU A 62 -2.33 8.08 -15.46
N TYR A 63 -1.57 6.97 -15.43
CA TYR A 63 -1.63 6.00 -14.35
C TYR A 63 -1.43 6.62 -12.97
N GLU A 64 -0.33 7.36 -12.79
CA GLU A 64 0.05 7.92 -11.49
C GLU A 64 -1.00 8.91 -11.00
N VAL A 65 -1.50 9.79 -11.87
CA VAL A 65 -2.49 10.80 -11.47
C VAL A 65 -3.89 10.21 -11.25
N GLU A 66 -4.30 9.20 -12.03
CA GLU A 66 -5.58 8.50 -11.82
C GLU A 66 -5.56 7.69 -10.53
N LYS A 67 -4.43 7.02 -10.25
CA LYS A 67 -4.25 6.31 -8.98
C LYS A 67 -4.26 7.25 -7.80
N ILE A 68 -3.56 8.38 -7.86
CA ILE A 68 -3.60 9.37 -6.78
C ILE A 68 -5.04 9.83 -6.51
N ALA A 69 -5.78 10.22 -7.54
CA ALA A 69 -7.17 10.70 -7.40
C ALA A 69 -8.12 9.61 -6.88
N GLY A 70 -8.01 8.38 -7.41
CA GLY A 70 -8.87 7.26 -7.02
C GLY A 70 -8.59 6.74 -5.62
N LEU A 71 -7.31 6.58 -5.27
CA LEU A 71 -6.88 6.06 -3.97
C LEU A 71 -7.16 7.06 -2.85
N SER A 72 -6.86 8.35 -3.06
CA SER A 72 -7.10 9.38 -2.03
C SER A 72 -8.57 9.44 -1.61
N SER A 73 -9.49 9.47 -2.58
CA SER A 73 -10.93 9.46 -2.32
C SER A 73 -11.37 8.19 -1.59
N ALA A 74 -10.91 7.01 -2.04
CA ALA A 74 -11.32 5.74 -1.43
C ALA A 74 -10.80 5.58 0.01
N ILE A 75 -9.54 5.97 0.26
CA ILE A 75 -8.97 5.98 1.61
C ILE A 75 -9.76 6.91 2.51
N ALA A 76 -10.09 8.11 2.03
CA ALA A 76 -10.84 9.08 2.80
C ALA A 76 -12.29 8.63 3.09
N ASP A 77 -12.96 7.95 2.14
CA ASP A 77 -14.27 7.33 2.36
C ASP A 77 -14.22 6.27 3.48
N ILE A 78 -13.20 5.41 3.46
CA ILE A 78 -13.00 4.37 4.48
C ILE A 78 -12.72 5.00 5.84
N ALA A 79 -11.84 6.00 5.89
CA ALA A 79 -11.53 6.71 7.12
C ALA A 79 -12.77 7.41 7.68
N ALA A 80 -13.52 8.14 6.87
CA ALA A 80 -14.76 8.80 7.29
C ALA A 80 -15.79 7.80 7.83
N LEU A 81 -15.93 6.64 7.18
CA LEU A 81 -16.80 5.57 7.67
C LEU A 81 -16.35 5.04 9.04
N VAL A 82 -15.05 4.78 9.21
CA VAL A 82 -14.45 4.40 10.50
C VAL A 82 -14.72 5.47 11.57
N PHE A 83 -14.45 6.74 11.27
CA PHE A 83 -14.66 7.85 12.20
C PHE A 83 -16.11 8.03 12.59
N SER A 84 -17.04 8.00 11.63
CA SER A 84 -18.48 8.16 11.89
C SER A 84 -19.04 7.12 12.85
N LYS A 85 -18.44 5.93 12.88
CA LYS A 85 -18.87 4.81 13.73
C LYS A 85 -18.21 4.82 15.11
N TYR A 86 -16.97 5.32 15.22
CA TYR A 86 -16.22 5.35 16.48
C TYR A 86 -16.24 6.68 17.23
N ALA A 87 -16.67 7.76 16.58
CA ALA A 87 -16.78 9.09 17.19
C ALA A 87 -17.58 9.02 18.51
N GLY A 88 -16.91 9.36 19.62
CA GLY A 88 -17.52 9.43 20.95
C GLY A 88 -17.70 8.09 21.70
N LYS A 89 -17.34 6.95 21.11
CA LYS A 89 -17.54 5.61 21.73
C LYS A 89 -16.24 4.98 22.26
N CYS A 90 -15.20 4.93 21.44
CA CYS A 90 -13.92 4.32 21.80
C CYS A 90 -12.83 4.80 20.83
N HIS A 91 -11.59 4.92 21.31
CA HIS A 91 -10.46 5.21 20.45
C HIS A 91 -9.96 3.93 19.78
N VAL A 92 -10.09 3.84 18.46
CA VAL A 92 -9.47 2.80 17.63
C VAL A 92 -8.40 3.47 16.76
N PRO A 93 -7.11 3.13 16.92
CA PRO A 93 -6.07 3.67 16.08
C PRO A 93 -6.31 3.34 14.60
N LEU A 94 -6.33 4.39 13.76
CA LEU A 94 -6.36 4.28 12.30
C LEU A 94 -4.98 4.61 11.71
N ASN A 95 -4.32 3.62 11.14
CA ASN A 95 -3.06 3.79 10.42
C ASN A 95 -3.32 3.77 8.92
N ILE A 96 -2.80 4.73 8.18
CA ILE A 96 -2.86 4.77 6.72
C ILE A 96 -1.42 4.63 6.20
N ILE A 97 -1.14 3.55 5.49
CA ILE A 97 0.17 3.25 4.93
C ILE A 97 0.10 3.42 3.42
N LEU A 98 0.91 4.34 2.91
CA LEU A 98 1.09 4.62 1.49
C LEU A 98 2.37 3.95 1.01
N ASP A 99 2.27 2.87 0.23
CA ASP A 99 3.42 2.12 -0.28
C ASP A 99 3.69 2.45 -1.76
N LEU A 100 4.83 3.08 -2.02
CA LEU A 100 5.32 3.37 -3.37
C LEU A 100 6.62 2.58 -3.59
N PRO A 101 6.54 1.33 -4.05
CA PRO A 101 7.68 0.42 -4.15
C PRO A 101 8.80 1.00 -5.03
N THR A 102 10.05 0.85 -4.59
CA THR A 102 11.25 1.32 -5.33
C THR A 102 12.06 0.13 -5.86
N TRP A 103 12.50 -0.74 -4.99
CA TRP A 103 13.42 -1.81 -5.36
C TRP A 103 12.84 -2.89 -6.28
N HIS A 104 11.51 -2.98 -6.38
CA HIS A 104 10.83 -3.87 -7.31
C HIS A 104 11.19 -3.58 -8.78
N TYR A 105 11.73 -2.39 -9.07
CA TYR A 105 12.26 -2.02 -10.37
C TYR A 105 13.69 -2.51 -10.61
N TYR A 106 14.47 -2.84 -9.57
CA TYR A 106 15.89 -3.18 -9.73
C TYR A 106 16.09 -4.51 -10.46
N GLN A 107 15.10 -5.41 -10.42
CA GLN A 107 15.11 -6.63 -11.24
C GLN A 107 15.19 -6.32 -12.76
N SER A 108 14.75 -5.13 -13.21
CA SER A 108 14.80 -4.75 -14.63
C SER A 108 16.22 -4.51 -15.15
N ILE A 109 17.16 -4.27 -14.23
CA ILE A 109 18.57 -4.06 -14.52
C ILE A 109 19.46 -5.22 -14.04
N GLU A 110 18.95 -6.15 -13.22
CA GLU A 110 19.70 -7.30 -12.68
C GLU A 110 20.34 -8.17 -13.78
N ASP A 111 19.53 -8.66 -14.73
CA ASP A 111 20.04 -9.49 -15.85
C ASP A 111 21.02 -8.70 -16.73
N ARG A 112 20.86 -7.38 -16.81
CA ARG A 112 21.68 -6.52 -17.68
C ARG A 112 22.99 -6.11 -17.00
N LEU A 113 23.01 -5.97 -15.68
CA LEU A 113 24.20 -5.83 -14.85
C LEU A 113 25.16 -7.01 -15.06
N GLN A 114 24.62 -8.22 -15.17
CA GLN A 114 25.42 -9.44 -15.37
C GLN A 114 26.03 -9.55 -16.77
N HIS A 115 25.41 -8.95 -17.79
CA HIS A 115 25.71 -9.25 -19.20
C HIS A 115 26.08 -8.05 -20.09
N ARG A 116 25.86 -6.80 -19.66
CA ARG A 116 25.92 -5.62 -20.54
C ARG A 116 26.81 -4.47 -20.02
N GLY A 117 27.55 -4.68 -18.94
CA GLY A 117 28.66 -3.80 -18.55
C GLY A 117 28.29 -2.38 -18.08
N TYR A 118 27.09 -2.18 -17.52
CA TYR A 118 26.78 -0.91 -16.85
C TYR A 118 27.76 -0.67 -15.70
N ARG A 119 28.20 0.59 -15.54
CA ARG A 119 29.05 0.95 -14.40
C ARG A 119 28.21 0.96 -13.12
N PRO A 120 28.73 0.47 -11.98
CA PRO A 120 27.99 0.51 -10.72
C PRO A 120 27.48 1.91 -10.35
N SER A 121 28.22 2.97 -10.68
CA SER A 121 27.80 4.36 -10.48
C SER A 121 26.56 4.75 -11.29
N GLU A 122 26.48 4.34 -12.56
CA GLU A 122 25.32 4.62 -13.42
C GLU A 122 24.06 3.93 -12.89
N VAL A 123 24.24 2.73 -12.34
CA VAL A 123 23.15 2.00 -11.68
C VAL A 123 22.72 2.67 -10.39
N MET A 124 23.66 3.17 -9.58
CA MET A 124 23.33 3.93 -8.37
C MET A 124 22.55 5.21 -8.70
N ASP A 125 22.95 5.96 -9.73
CA ASP A 125 22.23 7.16 -10.19
C ASP A 125 20.80 6.82 -10.64
N TRP A 126 20.61 5.69 -11.33
CA TRP A 126 19.30 5.21 -11.77
C TRP A 126 18.41 4.76 -10.59
N ILE A 127 18.98 4.06 -9.60
CA ILE A 127 18.29 3.74 -8.34
C ILE A 127 17.86 5.01 -7.60
N GLU A 128 18.74 6.01 -7.55
CA GLU A 128 18.44 7.31 -6.93
C GLU A 128 17.29 8.05 -7.63
N ALA A 129 17.25 8.02 -8.96
CA ALA A 129 16.16 8.59 -9.73
C ALA A 129 14.81 7.94 -9.41
N ILE A 130 14.75 6.61 -9.26
CA ILE A 130 13.53 5.89 -8.86
C ILE A 130 13.09 6.27 -7.45
N MET A 131 14.04 6.30 -6.51
CA MET A 131 13.75 6.67 -5.13
C MET A 131 13.24 8.11 -5.02
N LEU A 132 13.86 9.04 -5.74
CA LEU A 132 13.42 10.43 -5.81
C LEU A 132 11.99 10.53 -6.37
N ARG A 133 11.71 9.85 -7.48
CA ARG A 133 10.36 9.83 -8.08
C ARG A 133 9.30 9.27 -7.12
N SER A 134 9.65 8.19 -6.41
CA SER A 134 8.81 7.60 -5.36
C SER A 134 8.49 8.62 -4.27
N GLN A 135 9.50 9.30 -3.73
CA GLN A 135 9.32 10.30 -2.67
C GLN A 135 8.45 11.47 -3.12
N GLN A 136 8.66 11.96 -4.35
CA GLN A 136 7.86 13.03 -4.93
C GLN A 136 6.38 12.62 -5.01
N LEU A 137 6.08 11.47 -5.62
CA LEU A 137 4.71 10.98 -5.76
C LEU A 137 4.05 10.60 -4.43
N ALA A 138 4.82 10.05 -3.48
CA ALA A 138 4.32 9.75 -2.15
C ALA A 138 3.91 11.04 -1.42
N GLY A 139 4.67 12.12 -1.61
CA GLY A 139 4.31 13.46 -1.13
C GLY A 139 2.99 13.97 -1.73
N VAL A 140 2.80 13.81 -3.04
CA VAL A 140 1.56 14.19 -3.73
C VAL A 140 0.38 13.36 -3.23
N LEU A 141 0.53 12.03 -3.16
CA LEU A 141 -0.52 11.12 -2.67
C LEU A 141 -0.92 11.44 -1.22
N LYS A 142 0.07 11.69 -0.35
CA LYS A 142 -0.19 12.06 1.05
C LYS A 142 -1.02 13.34 1.14
N ARG A 143 -0.69 14.36 0.35
CA ARG A 143 -1.45 15.63 0.31
C ARG A 143 -2.86 15.42 -0.23
N ALA A 144 -3.01 14.60 -1.26
CA ALA A 144 -4.33 14.25 -1.80
C ALA A 144 -5.19 13.53 -0.76
N VAL A 145 -4.63 12.55 -0.03
CA VAL A 145 -5.35 11.88 1.07
C VAL A 145 -5.76 12.87 2.16
N LEU A 146 -4.85 13.73 2.61
CA LEU A 146 -5.15 14.75 3.63
C LEU A 146 -6.27 15.70 3.19
N HIS A 147 -6.23 16.15 1.94
CA HIS A 147 -7.29 16.99 1.38
C HIS A 147 -8.64 16.26 1.33
N GLU A 148 -8.67 15.02 0.86
CA GLU A 148 -9.91 14.23 0.77
C GLU A 148 -10.48 13.87 2.15
N LEU A 149 -9.63 13.71 3.17
CA LEU A 149 -10.03 13.54 4.56
C LEU A 149 -10.71 14.80 5.11
N ASP A 150 -10.10 15.96 4.87
CA ASP A 150 -10.65 17.27 5.27
C ASP A 150 -12.02 17.53 4.61
N ARG A 151 -12.14 17.26 3.30
CA ARG A 151 -13.42 17.34 2.55
C ARG A 151 -14.55 16.50 3.16
N ARG A 152 -14.21 15.40 3.85
CA ARG A 152 -15.18 14.50 4.51
C ARG A 152 -15.40 14.83 5.99
N GLY A 153 -14.80 15.92 6.48
CA GLY A 153 -14.90 16.34 7.87
C GLY A 153 -14.14 15.43 8.84
N VAL A 154 -13.13 14.68 8.36
CA VAL A 154 -12.29 13.86 9.24
C VAL A 154 -11.27 14.77 9.95
N PRO A 155 -11.34 14.95 11.28
CA PRO A 155 -10.53 15.96 11.96
C PRO A 155 -9.04 15.65 11.88
N SER A 156 -8.23 16.64 11.49
CA SER A 156 -6.77 16.55 11.36
C SER A 156 -6.02 16.59 12.70
N THR A 157 -6.49 15.86 13.72
CA THR A 157 -5.78 15.76 15.00
C THR A 157 -4.95 14.48 15.02
N GLN A 158 -3.65 14.60 15.32
CA GLN A 158 -2.70 13.45 15.39
C GLN A 158 -3.14 12.33 16.33
N ARG A 159 -4.09 12.59 17.21
CA ARG A 159 -4.67 11.56 18.08
C ARG A 159 -5.56 10.60 17.32
N LEU A 160 -6.04 10.90 16.12
CA LEU A 160 -7.12 10.15 15.47
C LEU A 160 -6.63 9.21 14.35
N TYR A 161 -5.65 9.63 13.55
CA TYR A 161 -5.05 8.78 12.53
C TYR A 161 -3.59 9.17 12.25
N GLU A 162 -2.81 8.21 11.75
CA GLU A 162 -1.43 8.42 11.30
C GLU A 162 -1.32 8.07 9.81
N ILE A 163 -0.75 8.96 9.00
CA ILE A 163 -0.40 8.67 7.61
C ILE A 163 1.11 8.48 7.50
N GLN A 164 1.50 7.24 7.24
CA GLN A 164 2.89 6.84 7.02
C GLN A 164 3.10 6.57 5.53
N ILE A 165 4.19 7.10 5.00
CA ILE A 165 4.74 6.63 3.72
C ILE A 165 5.63 5.46 4.11
N SER A 166 5.37 4.29 3.52
CA SER A 166 6.22 3.12 3.70
C SER A 166 7.66 3.54 3.35
N PRO A 167 8.63 3.42 4.27
CA PRO A 167 10.02 3.63 3.88
C PRO A 167 10.28 2.59 2.79
N GLY A 168 10.47 3.03 1.53
CA GLY A 168 10.89 2.17 0.43
C GLY A 168 11.97 1.25 0.98
N SER A 169 11.80 -0.06 0.81
CA SER A 169 12.33 -1.09 1.71
C SER A 169 13.81 -0.89 2.04
N SER A 170 14.07 -0.13 3.10
CA SER A 170 15.38 0.52 3.24
C SER A 170 16.48 -0.53 3.33
N LEU A 171 16.20 -1.66 3.99
CA LEU A 171 17.13 -2.78 4.10
C LEU A 171 17.50 -3.44 2.77
N VAL A 172 16.57 -3.54 1.80
CA VAL A 172 16.88 -4.09 0.48
C VAL A 172 17.59 -3.04 -0.37
N ASP A 173 17.12 -1.80 -0.31
CA ASP A 173 17.75 -0.67 -0.99
C ASP A 173 19.21 -0.49 -0.53
N ASP A 174 19.46 -0.55 0.78
CA ASP A 174 20.77 -0.47 1.41
C ASP A 174 21.66 -1.65 0.99
N ALA A 175 21.12 -2.88 0.96
CA ALA A 175 21.88 -4.05 0.52
C ALA A 175 22.30 -3.94 -0.96
N PHE A 176 21.41 -3.44 -1.82
CA PHE A 176 21.73 -3.19 -3.23
C PHE A 176 22.80 -2.11 -3.39
N ARG A 177 22.64 -0.96 -2.71
CA ARG A 177 23.59 0.15 -2.76
C ARG A 177 24.96 -0.25 -2.23
N GLU A 178 25.02 -0.98 -1.12
CA GLU A 178 26.29 -1.43 -0.53
C GLU A 178 27.02 -2.42 -1.45
N ALA A 179 26.30 -3.33 -2.12
CA ALA A 179 26.90 -4.21 -3.12
C ALA A 179 27.53 -3.42 -4.27
N LEU A 180 26.77 -2.48 -4.84
CA LEU A 180 27.22 -1.64 -5.96
C LEU A 180 28.40 -0.73 -5.59
N LYS A 181 28.44 -0.23 -4.35
CA LYS A 181 29.54 0.60 -3.83
C LYS A 181 30.89 -0.11 -3.85
N TYR A 182 30.91 -1.43 -3.66
CA TYR A 182 32.13 -2.25 -3.78
C TYR A 182 32.25 -2.96 -5.12
N GLU A 183 31.55 -2.47 -6.15
CA GLU A 183 31.56 -3.03 -7.51
C GLU A 183 31.15 -4.52 -7.55
N LYS A 184 30.28 -4.93 -6.63
CA LYS A 184 29.72 -6.28 -6.58
C LYS A 184 28.30 -6.30 -7.11
N LEU A 185 27.92 -7.44 -7.67
CA LEU A 185 26.54 -7.71 -8.01
C LEU A 185 25.72 -7.99 -6.74
N PRO A 186 24.52 -7.38 -6.59
CA PRO A 186 23.60 -7.74 -5.52
C PRO A 186 23.26 -9.23 -5.58
N CYS A 187 23.38 -9.93 -4.46
CA CYS A 187 23.07 -11.36 -4.38
C CYS A 187 21.88 -11.62 -3.46
N LEU A 188 21.09 -12.64 -3.80
CA LEU A 188 19.86 -12.98 -3.06
C LEU A 188 20.15 -13.33 -1.59
N ASP A 189 21.20 -14.12 -1.33
CA ASP A 189 21.52 -14.59 0.02
C ASP A 189 21.89 -13.44 0.97
N ASP A 190 22.66 -12.46 0.48
CA ASP A 190 23.02 -11.27 1.26
C ASP A 190 21.81 -10.39 1.56
N ILE A 191 20.88 -10.26 0.59
CA ILE A 191 19.63 -9.54 0.78
C ILE A 191 18.75 -10.25 1.83
N LEU A 192 18.60 -11.58 1.74
CA LEU A 192 17.83 -12.38 2.70
C LEU A 192 18.43 -12.31 4.11
N LYS A 193 19.75 -12.32 4.22
CA LYS A 193 20.46 -12.14 5.49
C LYS A 193 20.21 -10.75 6.09
N THR A 194 20.27 -9.71 5.27
CA THR A 194 19.99 -8.33 5.68
C THR A 194 18.53 -8.18 6.14
N LEU A 195 17.57 -8.70 5.38
CA LEU A 195 16.16 -8.69 5.77
C LEU A 195 15.91 -9.46 7.08
N SER A 196 16.60 -10.57 7.29
CA SER A 196 16.53 -11.36 8.53
C SER A 196 17.08 -10.62 9.75
N SER A 197 17.95 -9.63 9.54
CA SER A 197 18.50 -8.76 10.59
C SER A 197 17.56 -7.62 11.02
N SER A 198 16.40 -7.49 10.36
CA SER A 198 15.40 -6.46 10.68
C SER A 198 15.04 -6.44 12.18
N ARG A 199 15.12 -5.25 12.78
CA ARG A 199 14.91 -5.05 14.23
C ARG A 199 13.53 -5.48 14.70
N ASP A 200 12.51 -5.29 13.86
CA ASP A 200 11.14 -5.64 14.19
C ASP A 200 10.86 -7.15 14.07
N GLY A 201 11.77 -7.93 13.47
CA GLY A 201 11.65 -9.38 13.30
C GLY A 201 10.52 -9.85 12.38
N SER A 202 9.75 -8.93 11.79
CA SER A 202 8.57 -9.24 11.00
C SER A 202 8.90 -10.06 9.75
N TRP A 203 10.03 -9.76 9.09
CA TRP A 203 10.49 -10.54 7.95
C TRP A 203 10.81 -11.99 8.32
N ARG A 204 11.53 -12.23 9.44
CA ARG A 204 11.88 -13.59 9.88
C ARG A 204 10.62 -14.43 10.14
N GLN A 205 9.62 -13.81 10.76
CA GLN A 205 8.35 -14.48 11.02
C GLN A 205 7.57 -14.73 9.72
N PHE A 206 7.52 -13.76 8.81
CA PHE A 206 6.92 -13.97 7.50
C PHE A 206 7.57 -15.13 6.75
N TYR A 207 8.91 -15.14 6.70
CA TYR A 207 9.70 -16.12 5.98
C TYR A 207 9.53 -17.54 6.52
N SER A 208 9.34 -17.71 7.84
CA SER A 208 9.10 -19.03 8.43
C SER A 208 7.71 -19.61 8.13
N LEU A 209 6.75 -18.77 7.75
CA LEU A 209 5.39 -19.19 7.34
C LEU A 209 5.32 -19.63 5.88
N LEU A 210 6.34 -19.33 5.09
CA LEU A 210 6.43 -19.75 3.70
C LEU A 210 6.83 -21.22 3.61
N PRO A 211 6.07 -22.06 2.89
CA PRO A 211 6.54 -23.39 2.49
C PRO A 211 7.87 -23.30 1.75
N ASP A 212 8.72 -24.33 1.84
CA ASP A 212 10.04 -24.32 1.18
C ASP A 212 9.95 -24.06 -0.33
N ARG A 213 8.93 -24.61 -1.01
CA ARG A 213 8.66 -24.37 -2.43
C ARG A 213 8.30 -22.92 -2.77
N ASP A 214 7.81 -22.16 -1.80
CA ASP A 214 7.40 -20.76 -1.95
C ASP A 214 8.51 -19.78 -1.53
N LYS A 215 9.64 -20.27 -1.01
CA LYS A 215 10.80 -19.42 -0.68
C LYS A 215 11.41 -18.82 -1.96
N PRO A 216 11.91 -17.58 -1.90
CA PRO A 216 12.49 -16.90 -3.05
C PRO A 216 13.71 -17.67 -3.58
N GLN A 217 13.73 -17.88 -4.90
CA GLN A 217 14.84 -18.54 -5.61
C GLN A 217 15.62 -17.56 -6.49
N SER A 218 15.13 -16.31 -6.59
CA SER A 218 15.74 -15.22 -7.33
C SER A 218 15.29 -13.89 -6.73
N ILE A 219 16.00 -12.80 -7.02
CA ILE A 219 15.62 -11.44 -6.61
C ILE A 219 14.26 -11.07 -7.24
N LYS A 220 14.02 -11.46 -8.49
CA LYS A 220 12.70 -11.36 -9.13
C LYS A 220 11.59 -12.02 -8.31
N HIS A 221 11.79 -13.27 -7.86
CA HIS A 221 10.80 -13.94 -7.01
C HIS A 221 10.65 -13.24 -5.64
N LEU A 222 11.75 -12.77 -5.06
CA LEU A 222 11.73 -11.99 -3.81
C LEU A 222 10.90 -10.71 -3.96
N SER A 223 11.00 -10.00 -5.09
CA SER A 223 10.23 -8.77 -5.34
C SER A 223 8.72 -9.03 -5.28
N TYR A 224 8.24 -10.11 -5.89
CA TYR A 224 6.83 -10.47 -5.79
C TYR A 224 6.42 -10.83 -4.36
N LEU A 225 7.25 -11.59 -3.63
CA LEU A 225 6.97 -11.95 -2.24
C LEU A 225 6.94 -10.74 -1.30
N PHE A 226 7.67 -9.68 -1.63
CA PHE A 226 7.74 -8.50 -0.79
C PHE A 226 6.47 -7.67 -0.82
N TYR A 227 5.77 -7.60 -1.96
CA TYR A 227 4.41 -7.07 -2.01
C TYR A 227 3.48 -7.81 -1.03
N ILE A 228 3.58 -9.14 -0.98
CA ILE A 228 2.79 -9.97 -0.06
C ILE A 228 3.19 -9.68 1.39
N PHE A 229 4.49 -9.59 1.66
CA PHE A 229 5.02 -9.25 2.97
C PHE A 229 4.49 -7.90 3.46
N GLN A 230 4.47 -6.85 2.62
CA GLN A 230 3.97 -5.53 3.02
C GLN A 230 2.49 -5.56 3.42
N VAL A 231 1.66 -6.36 2.74
CA VAL A 231 0.26 -6.58 3.13
C VAL A 231 0.16 -7.29 4.48
N VAL A 232 1.06 -8.24 4.74
CA VAL A 232 1.00 -9.07 5.94
C VAL A 232 1.65 -8.41 7.16
N ARG A 233 2.62 -7.53 6.95
CA ARG A 233 3.47 -6.91 7.97
C ARG A 233 2.70 -6.21 9.09
N PRO A 234 1.61 -5.43 8.85
CA PRO A 234 0.85 -4.81 9.93
C PRO A 234 0.31 -5.82 10.95
N ALA A 235 -0.19 -6.96 10.47
CA ALA A 235 -0.66 -8.04 11.35
C ALA A 235 0.51 -8.67 12.13
N LEU A 236 1.64 -8.93 11.47
CA LEU A 236 2.86 -9.43 12.12
C LEU A 236 3.31 -8.51 13.26
N LEU A 237 3.40 -7.21 13.00
CA LEU A 237 3.78 -6.23 14.01
C LEU A 237 2.79 -6.14 15.18
N ALA A 238 1.49 -6.27 14.92
CA ALA A 238 0.49 -6.30 15.98
C ALA A 238 0.74 -7.47 16.95
N GLY A 239 0.92 -8.69 16.45
CA GLY A 239 1.20 -9.84 17.30
C GLY A 239 2.55 -9.77 18.03
N ILE A 240 3.59 -9.20 17.40
CA ILE A 240 4.90 -9.00 18.03
C ILE A 240 4.83 -8.02 19.21
N ARG A 241 4.06 -6.93 19.07
CA ARG A 241 3.85 -5.95 20.15
C ARG A 241 3.10 -6.58 21.33
N SER A 242 2.13 -7.44 21.05
CA SER A 242 1.32 -8.11 22.08
C SER A 242 2.04 -9.26 22.79
N GLY A 243 3.06 -9.87 22.17
CA GLY A 243 3.91 -10.89 22.80
C GLY A 243 4.93 -10.36 23.83
N ARG A 244 5.00 -9.04 24.07
CA ARG A 244 5.84 -8.41 25.12
C ARG A 244 4.99 -7.91 26.29
N GLN A 245 4.44 -8.81 27.11
CA GLN A 245 4.25 -8.62 28.56
C GLN A 245 4.22 -10.00 29.22
N PRO A 246 5.11 -10.24 30.20
CA PRO A 246 4.67 -10.17 31.59
C PRO A 246 5.43 -9.07 32.34
N SER A 247 4.72 -8.26 33.11
CA SER A 247 5.31 -7.42 34.15
C SER A 247 6.05 -8.30 35.17
N PRO A 248 7.27 -7.94 35.59
CA PRO A 248 8.05 -8.70 36.56
C PRO A 248 7.61 -8.35 37.99
N THR A 249 6.36 -8.60 38.34
CA THR A 249 5.87 -8.57 39.73
C THR A 249 4.57 -9.35 39.80
N GLU A 250 4.67 -10.67 39.83
CA GLU A 250 3.79 -11.56 40.61
C GLU A 250 4.26 -13.00 40.37
N SER A 251 5.48 -13.28 40.83
CA SER A 251 5.74 -14.62 41.34
C SER A 251 6.11 -14.51 42.81
N THR A 252 5.53 -15.44 43.55
CA THR A 252 6.00 -16.05 44.80
C THR A 252 5.43 -15.52 46.12
N TYR A 253 4.85 -16.48 46.85
CA TYR A 253 4.40 -16.55 48.25
C TYR A 253 2.96 -16.07 48.50
N LYS A 254 2.03 -16.88 49.02
CA LYS A 254 2.14 -17.98 49.99
C LYS A 254 1.03 -19.02 49.85
N ASP A 255 1.41 -20.23 50.19
CA ASP A 255 0.60 -21.42 50.40
C ASP A 255 -0.04 -21.44 51.80
N SER A 256 -1.13 -22.20 51.91
CA SER A 256 -1.74 -22.81 53.12
C SER A 256 -2.61 -21.96 54.09
N THR A 257 -3.92 -22.23 54.14
CA THR A 257 -4.61 -23.09 55.14
C THR A 257 -6.15 -22.87 55.22
N ARG A 258 -6.86 -24.00 55.32
CA ARG A 258 -8.28 -24.26 55.67
C ARG A 258 -9.04 -23.21 56.51
N SER A 259 -10.29 -22.93 56.15
CA SER A 259 -11.54 -23.39 56.82
C SER A 259 -12.75 -22.58 56.33
N GLY A 260 -13.93 -23.20 56.35
CA GLY A 260 -15.11 -22.73 55.62
C GLY A 260 -15.84 -21.54 56.24
N GLU A 261 -16.59 -20.83 55.40
CA GLU A 261 -17.91 -20.28 55.73
C GLU A 261 -18.62 -19.82 54.44
N ARG A 262 -19.92 -20.09 54.38
CA ARG A 262 -20.79 -19.74 53.26
C ARG A 262 -21.04 -18.23 53.29
N HIS A 263 -20.65 -17.53 52.24
CA HIS A 263 -21.28 -16.27 51.87
C HIS A 263 -21.53 -16.25 50.36
N HIS A 264 -22.80 -16.19 49.98
CA HIS A 264 -23.22 -15.75 48.66
C HIS A 264 -22.80 -14.29 48.46
N PRO A 265 -22.18 -13.93 47.32
CA PRO A 265 -22.33 -12.60 46.79
C PRO A 265 -23.23 -12.62 45.55
N ALA A 266 -24.00 -11.55 45.44
CA ALA A 266 -24.94 -11.24 44.40
C ALA A 266 -24.39 -11.41 42.98
N SER A 267 -25.31 -11.70 42.07
CA SER A 267 -25.14 -11.71 40.62
C SER A 267 -24.70 -10.33 40.09
N GLY A 268 -23.42 -10.02 40.22
CA GLY A 268 -22.75 -9.01 39.42
C GLY A 268 -22.19 -9.67 38.16
N ARG A 269 -22.70 -9.29 36.98
CA ARG A 269 -22.02 -9.57 35.71
C ARG A 269 -20.58 -9.08 35.82
N ARG A 270 -19.63 -10.00 36.01
CA ARG A 270 -18.22 -9.71 35.76
C ARG A 270 -18.10 -9.53 34.25
N CYS A 271 -17.93 -8.30 33.79
CA CYS A 271 -17.29 -8.07 32.50
C CYS A 271 -15.97 -8.83 32.53
N ALA A 272 -15.79 -9.80 31.63
CA ALA A 272 -14.48 -10.40 31.42
C ALA A 272 -13.48 -9.26 31.19
N THR A 273 -12.44 -9.21 32.01
CA THR A 273 -11.33 -8.28 31.85
C THR A 273 -10.77 -8.43 30.43
N LYS A 274 -10.57 -7.31 29.72
CA LYS A 274 -10.05 -7.25 28.34
C LYS A 274 -8.68 -7.94 28.14
N GLU A 275 -8.04 -8.41 29.21
CA GLU A 275 -6.70 -8.99 29.21
C GLU A 275 -6.63 -10.40 28.59
N ASP A 276 -7.75 -11.13 28.47
CA ASP A 276 -7.78 -12.49 27.91
C ASP A 276 -8.16 -12.57 26.41
N GLN A 277 -8.45 -11.45 25.74
CA GLN A 277 -8.81 -11.45 24.33
C GLN A 277 -7.61 -11.13 23.43
N MET A 278 -7.35 -12.03 22.46
CA MET A 278 -6.31 -11.83 21.44
C MET A 278 -6.59 -10.56 20.63
N PRO A 279 -5.63 -9.63 20.46
CA PRO A 279 -5.74 -8.52 19.54
C PRO A 279 -6.31 -8.88 18.18
N ARG A 280 -7.27 -8.11 17.70
CA ARG A 280 -7.96 -8.28 16.41
C ARG A 280 -7.63 -7.10 15.50
N PRO A 281 -6.49 -7.11 14.80
CA PRO A 281 -6.17 -6.05 13.85
C PRO A 281 -6.95 -6.24 12.54
N LEU A 282 -7.53 -5.15 12.02
CA LEU A 282 -8.12 -5.10 10.70
C LEU A 282 -7.14 -4.48 9.72
N VAL A 283 -6.82 -5.20 8.64
CA VAL A 283 -6.08 -4.68 7.50
C VAL A 283 -7.04 -4.50 6.34
N ILE A 284 -7.20 -3.26 5.87
CA ILE A 284 -7.99 -2.91 4.68
C ILE A 284 -7.00 -2.55 3.59
N SER A 285 -6.87 -3.37 2.57
CA SER A 285 -6.06 -3.00 1.41
C SER A 285 -6.89 -2.35 0.32
N VAL A 286 -6.46 -1.17 -0.12
CA VAL A 286 -7.10 -0.38 -1.18
C VAL A 286 -6.18 -0.37 -2.41
N ASP A 287 -6.59 -1.01 -3.50
CA ASP A 287 -5.73 -1.13 -4.69
C ASP A 287 -6.54 -1.45 -5.98
N ASP A 288 -5.86 -1.73 -7.08
CA ASP A 288 -6.43 -2.25 -8.32
C ASP A 288 -6.81 -3.71 -8.20
N ARG A 289 -7.89 -4.08 -8.89
CA ARG A 289 -8.30 -5.48 -9.05
C ARG A 289 -7.22 -6.37 -9.69
N SER A 290 -6.30 -5.81 -10.49
CA SER A 290 -5.18 -6.58 -11.06
C SER A 290 -4.28 -7.20 -10.01
N GLU A 291 -4.17 -6.59 -8.83
CA GLU A 291 -3.29 -7.04 -7.75
C GLU A 291 -3.95 -8.11 -6.85
N ARG A 292 -5.14 -8.60 -7.20
CA ARG A 292 -5.87 -9.64 -6.46
C ARG A 292 -5.02 -10.86 -6.10
N LYS A 293 -4.07 -11.27 -6.96
CA LYS A 293 -3.19 -12.42 -6.71
C LYS A 293 -2.29 -12.21 -5.48
N ILE A 294 -1.77 -11.00 -5.28
CA ILE A 294 -0.96 -10.63 -4.10
C ILE A 294 -1.82 -10.81 -2.84
N TYR A 295 -3.04 -10.28 -2.87
CA TYR A 295 -3.95 -10.33 -1.72
C TYR A 295 -4.48 -11.73 -1.41
N SER A 296 -4.75 -12.55 -2.41
CA SER A 296 -5.12 -13.96 -2.19
C SER A 296 -4.00 -14.73 -1.50
N LYS A 297 -2.73 -14.49 -1.88
CA LYS A 297 -1.58 -15.10 -1.22
C LYS A 297 -1.40 -14.55 0.19
N ALA A 298 -1.51 -13.24 0.40
CA ALA A 298 -1.48 -12.62 1.74
C ALA A 298 -2.55 -13.21 2.67
N HIS A 299 -3.78 -13.39 2.18
CA HIS A 299 -4.85 -14.02 2.95
C HIS A 299 -4.50 -15.46 3.36
N SER A 300 -3.89 -16.24 2.46
CA SER A 300 -3.44 -17.60 2.80
C SER A 300 -2.38 -17.63 3.90
N ILE A 301 -1.60 -16.55 4.06
CA ILE A 301 -0.62 -16.41 5.14
C ILE A 301 -1.32 -15.99 6.44
N PHE A 302 -2.31 -15.10 6.38
CA PHE A 302 -3.13 -14.74 7.55
C PHE A 302 -3.78 -15.96 8.19
N LEU A 303 -4.33 -16.87 7.38
CA LEU A 303 -4.92 -18.12 7.87
C LEU A 303 -3.92 -19.06 8.56
N LYS A 304 -2.62 -18.91 8.28
CA LYS A 304 -1.54 -19.71 8.86
C LYS A 304 -0.87 -19.06 10.07
N LEU A 305 -1.25 -17.82 10.41
CA LEU A 305 -0.68 -17.15 11.57
C LEU A 305 -1.03 -17.96 12.82
N PRO A 306 -0.02 -18.37 13.62
CA PRO A 306 -0.24 -19.25 14.75
C PRO A 306 -1.11 -18.54 15.79
N LYS A 307 -2.28 -19.10 16.09
CA LYS A 307 -3.12 -18.68 17.22
C LYS A 307 -2.52 -19.25 18.50
N SER A 308 -1.52 -18.57 19.04
CA SER A 308 -0.69 -19.04 20.15
C SER A 308 -0.52 -17.92 21.20
N PRO A 309 -0.30 -18.23 22.48
CA PRO A 309 0.08 -17.24 23.49
C PRO A 309 1.31 -16.40 23.10
N THR A 310 2.21 -16.95 22.27
CA THR A 310 3.39 -16.25 21.73
C THR A 310 3.09 -15.33 20.54
N TYR A 311 1.87 -15.39 19.99
CA TYR A 311 1.41 -14.53 18.91
C TYR A 311 -0.11 -14.33 19.03
N PRO A 312 -0.55 -13.44 19.94
CA PRO A 312 -1.96 -13.33 20.29
C PRO A 312 -2.69 -12.41 19.31
N ALA A 313 -2.63 -12.64 17.99
CA ALA A 313 -3.38 -11.82 17.02
C ALA A 313 -4.31 -12.65 16.12
N ASP A 314 -5.54 -12.16 15.92
CA ASP A 314 -6.55 -12.70 14.98
C ASP A 314 -6.85 -11.68 13.89
N PRO A 315 -5.95 -11.51 12.90
CA PRO A 315 -6.06 -10.47 11.90
C PRO A 315 -7.16 -10.74 10.88
N THR A 316 -7.84 -9.69 10.44
CA THR A 316 -8.75 -9.74 9.30
C THR A 316 -8.18 -8.95 8.13
N LEU A 317 -8.23 -9.51 6.92
CA LEU A 317 -7.90 -8.81 5.66
C LEU A 317 -9.17 -8.53 4.86
N VAL A 318 -9.41 -7.25 4.57
CA VAL A 318 -10.44 -6.78 3.65
C VAL A 318 -9.77 -6.17 2.44
N GLN A 319 -10.23 -6.52 1.25
CA GLN A 319 -9.75 -5.96 -0.02
C GLN A 319 -10.81 -5.00 -0.56
N VAL A 320 -10.40 -3.80 -0.90
CA VAL A 320 -11.24 -2.77 -1.49
C VAL A 320 -10.60 -2.38 -2.82
N TYR A 321 -11.34 -2.55 -3.91
CA TYR A 321 -10.85 -2.19 -5.23
C TYR A 321 -11.47 -0.89 -5.71
N THR A 322 -10.61 0.04 -6.12
CA THR A 322 -11.07 1.27 -6.76
C THR A 322 -11.63 0.96 -8.15
N PRO A 323 -12.79 1.54 -8.53
CA PRO A 323 -13.38 1.30 -9.84
C PRO A 323 -12.48 1.90 -10.92
N ARG A 324 -12.17 1.12 -11.95
CA ARG A 324 -11.47 1.62 -13.14
C ARG A 324 -12.38 2.58 -13.91
N ARG A 325 -11.91 3.80 -14.14
CA ARG A 325 -12.66 4.84 -14.88
C ARG A 325 -12.10 5.15 -16.27
N VAL A 326 -10.84 4.81 -16.51
CA VAL A 326 -10.18 4.94 -17.82
C VAL A 326 -10.13 3.57 -18.49
N PHE A 327 -10.41 3.53 -19.80
CA PHE A 327 -10.29 2.34 -20.63
C PHE A 327 -9.50 2.69 -21.89
N ILE A 328 -8.36 2.04 -22.10
CA ILE A 328 -7.51 2.23 -23.28
C ILE A 328 -7.80 1.10 -24.27
N ASP A 329 -8.17 1.45 -25.50
CA ASP A 329 -8.52 0.48 -26.54
C ASP A 329 -7.31 -0.43 -26.85
N GLY A 330 -7.59 -1.73 -27.01
CA GLY A 330 -6.57 -2.81 -27.05
C GLY A 330 -6.46 -3.65 -25.78
N ASN A 331 -6.98 -3.21 -24.62
CA ASN A 331 -7.02 -4.02 -23.40
C ASN A 331 -8.25 -4.96 -23.32
N ARG A 332 -8.49 -5.76 -24.37
CA ARG A 332 -9.66 -6.67 -24.46
C ARG A 332 -9.68 -7.76 -23.37
N LYS A 333 -8.53 -8.06 -22.77
CA LYS A 333 -8.39 -9.11 -21.73
C LYS A 333 -8.55 -8.59 -20.30
N GLY A 334 -8.75 -7.29 -20.11
CA GLY A 334 -8.81 -6.68 -18.77
C GLY A 334 -7.48 -6.75 -18.00
N GLU A 335 -6.38 -7.00 -18.69
CA GLU A 335 -5.01 -6.99 -18.15
C GLU A 335 -4.64 -5.57 -17.68
N ARG A 336 -3.47 -5.40 -17.03
CA ARG A 336 -3.07 -4.14 -16.39
C ARG A 336 -3.19 -2.97 -17.38
N LEU A 337 -4.21 -2.14 -17.22
CA LEU A 337 -4.60 -1.05 -18.13
C LEU A 337 -3.40 -0.15 -18.51
N TYR A 338 -2.51 0.04 -17.54
CA TYR A 338 -1.37 0.94 -17.63
C TYR A 338 -0.10 0.30 -18.21
N TRP A 339 -0.16 -0.98 -18.61
CA TRP A 339 0.85 -1.55 -19.50
C TRP A 339 0.85 -0.83 -20.85
N ASN A 340 -0.33 -0.39 -21.29
CA ASN A 340 -0.55 0.39 -22.51
C ASN A 340 -0.84 1.86 -22.19
N ASP A 341 -0.45 2.36 -21.02
CA ASP A 341 -0.56 3.79 -20.71
C ASP A 341 0.22 4.56 -21.80
N PRO A 342 -0.46 5.46 -22.56
CA PRO A 342 0.16 6.16 -23.67
C PRO A 342 1.20 7.19 -23.18
N SER A 343 1.13 7.58 -21.91
CA SER A 343 2.06 8.54 -21.28
C SER A 343 3.53 8.16 -21.51
N PRO A 344 4.40 9.13 -21.81
CA PRO A 344 4.14 10.58 -21.83
C PRO A 344 3.48 11.11 -23.11
N VAL A 345 3.20 10.27 -24.12
CA VAL A 345 2.65 10.70 -25.42
C VAL A 345 1.15 10.46 -25.42
N MET A 346 0.35 11.51 -25.28
CA MET A 346 -1.08 11.36 -25.07
C MET A 346 -1.86 11.24 -26.39
N PRO A 347 -3.03 10.58 -26.40
CA PRO A 347 -3.85 10.52 -27.60
C PRO A 347 -4.39 11.90 -27.99
N VAL A 348 -4.40 12.17 -29.28
CA VAL A 348 -5.03 13.34 -29.88
C VAL A 348 -6.51 13.03 -30.09
N LEU A 349 -7.40 13.90 -29.61
CA LEU A 349 -8.80 13.83 -30.01
C LEU A 349 -8.89 14.19 -31.48
N SER A 350 -9.23 13.19 -32.30
CA SER A 350 -9.74 13.45 -33.64
C SER A 350 -11.17 13.94 -33.45
N ASP A 351 -11.49 15.15 -33.92
CA ASP A 351 -12.87 15.62 -33.95
C ASP A 351 -13.70 14.64 -34.78
N GLY A 352 -14.41 13.74 -34.11
CA GLY A 352 -15.42 12.91 -34.72
C GLY A 352 -16.58 13.81 -35.13
N LYS A 353 -16.96 13.76 -36.41
CA LYS A 353 -18.15 14.42 -36.96
C LYS A 353 -19.32 14.31 -35.97
N VAL A 354 -19.71 15.45 -35.40
CA VAL A 354 -20.99 15.58 -34.72
C VAL A 354 -22.06 15.43 -35.79
N TYR A 355 -23.03 14.53 -35.57
CA TYR A 355 -24.23 14.50 -36.40
C TYR A 355 -24.95 15.82 -36.21
N ASP A 356 -25.13 16.51 -37.34
CA ASP A 356 -25.75 17.81 -37.50
C ASP A 356 -27.09 17.88 -36.77
N ASP A 357 -27.11 18.58 -35.63
CA ASP A 357 -28.34 19.10 -35.03
C ASP A 357 -28.14 20.60 -34.79
N GLY A 358 -28.07 21.32 -35.92
CA GLY A 358 -28.54 22.70 -36.07
C GLY A 358 -28.21 23.65 -34.93
N GLY A 359 -26.94 24.00 -34.76
CA GLY A 359 -26.53 25.08 -33.88
C GLY A 359 -25.13 25.56 -34.22
N ASP A 360 -25.00 26.84 -34.55
CA ASP A 360 -23.71 27.52 -34.78
C ASP A 360 -22.83 27.39 -33.53
N VAL A 361 -21.94 26.40 -33.53
CA VAL A 361 -20.87 26.27 -32.55
C VAL A 361 -19.57 26.63 -33.23
N GLU A 362 -18.93 27.68 -32.70
CA GLU A 362 -17.63 28.16 -33.13
C GLU A 362 -16.59 27.01 -33.02
N TYR A 363 -16.19 26.48 -34.17
CA TYR A 363 -15.25 25.36 -34.27
C TYR A 363 -13.84 25.80 -33.86
N SER A 364 -13.31 25.24 -32.78
CA SER A 364 -11.87 25.20 -32.54
C SER A 364 -11.25 24.20 -33.51
N SER A 365 -10.79 24.66 -34.69
CA SER A 365 -10.29 23.82 -35.79
C SER A 365 -8.93 23.14 -35.57
N TYR A 366 -8.48 22.95 -34.32
CA TYR A 366 -7.15 22.42 -34.03
C TYR A 366 -7.25 21.12 -33.22
N PRO A 367 -6.58 20.04 -33.65
CA PRO A 367 -6.50 18.82 -32.86
C PRO A 367 -5.88 19.14 -31.50
N ARG A 368 -6.66 18.96 -30.43
CA ARG A 368 -6.19 19.14 -29.06
C ARG A 368 -5.65 17.81 -28.54
N GLU A 369 -4.37 17.80 -28.19
CA GLU A 369 -3.78 16.70 -27.42
C GLU A 369 -4.40 16.70 -26.02
N LEU A 370 -4.99 15.57 -25.62
CA LEU A 370 -5.56 15.43 -24.28
C LEU A 370 -4.43 15.34 -23.25
N GLN A 371 -4.40 16.23 -22.27
CA GLN A 371 -3.44 16.15 -21.19
C GLN A 371 -3.94 15.20 -20.09
N GLN A 372 -3.04 14.63 -19.27
CA GLN A 372 -3.42 13.72 -18.18
C GLN A 372 -4.44 14.38 -17.24
N MET A 373 -4.27 15.69 -16.97
CA MET A 373 -5.17 16.45 -16.10
C MET A 373 -6.56 16.70 -16.70
N ASP A 374 -6.71 16.67 -18.03
CA ASP A 374 -8.03 16.76 -18.66
C ASP A 374 -8.90 15.54 -18.27
N PHE A 375 -8.30 14.35 -18.21
CA PHE A 375 -8.97 13.13 -17.74
C PHE A 375 -9.34 13.24 -16.27
N ILE A 376 -8.41 13.73 -15.42
CA ILE A 376 -8.68 13.87 -13.98
C ILE A 376 -9.78 14.88 -13.72
N ALA A 377 -9.77 16.02 -14.40
CA ALA A 377 -10.80 17.04 -14.27
C ALA A 377 -12.18 16.48 -14.65
N LYS A 378 -12.25 15.69 -15.73
CA LYS A 378 -13.51 15.08 -16.19
C LYS A 378 -14.03 14.00 -15.24
N LEU A 379 -13.15 13.19 -14.66
CA LEU A 379 -13.52 12.01 -13.88
C LEU A 379 -13.66 12.26 -12.36
N TYR A 380 -12.87 13.18 -11.83
CA TYR A 380 -12.73 13.46 -10.39
C TYR A 380 -13.01 14.93 -10.03
N GLY A 381 -13.23 15.79 -11.03
CA GLY A 381 -13.54 17.22 -10.86
C GLY A 381 -12.31 18.12 -11.03
N ALA A 382 -12.55 19.36 -11.44
CA ALA A 382 -11.50 20.35 -11.74
C ALA A 382 -10.58 20.61 -10.54
N GLU A 383 -11.16 20.78 -9.35
CA GLU A 383 -10.39 21.01 -8.12
C GLU A 383 -9.39 19.87 -7.82
N CYS A 384 -9.79 18.61 -8.05
CA CYS A 384 -8.90 17.46 -7.88
C CYS A 384 -7.72 17.53 -8.85
N ALA A 385 -7.99 17.83 -10.13
CA ALA A 385 -6.96 17.96 -11.15
C ALA A 385 -5.99 19.11 -10.85
N ASP A 386 -6.52 20.30 -10.51
CA ASP A 386 -5.72 21.48 -10.18
C ASP A 386 -4.82 21.24 -8.97
N ASN A 387 -5.35 20.60 -7.94
CA ASN A 387 -4.59 20.26 -6.74
C ASN A 387 -3.47 19.24 -7.03
N ILE A 388 -3.77 18.16 -7.74
CA ILE A 388 -2.74 17.16 -8.11
C ILE A 388 -1.67 17.81 -8.99
N GLN A 389 -2.05 18.63 -9.96
CA GLN A 389 -1.10 19.35 -10.82
C GLN A 389 -0.21 20.30 -10.01
N ARG A 390 -0.81 21.10 -9.12
CA ARG A 390 -0.07 22.02 -8.25
C ARG A 390 0.90 21.29 -7.33
N TRP A 391 0.44 20.25 -6.64
CA TRP A 391 1.30 19.47 -5.74
C TRP A 391 2.42 18.76 -6.49
N SER A 392 2.16 18.28 -7.71
CA SER A 392 3.19 17.69 -8.57
C SER A 392 4.30 18.71 -8.89
N LYS A 393 3.93 19.93 -9.29
CA LYS A 393 4.89 21.02 -9.53
C LYS A 393 5.71 21.37 -8.29
N GLU A 394 5.08 21.43 -7.11
CA GLU A 394 5.76 21.74 -5.84
C GLU A 394 6.83 20.72 -5.46
N VAL A 395 6.69 19.46 -5.90
CA VAL A 395 7.71 18.41 -5.68
C VAL A 395 8.65 18.25 -6.86
N GLY A 396 8.57 19.10 -7.89
CA GLY A 396 9.48 19.08 -9.05
C GLY A 396 9.07 18.10 -10.16
N LEU A 397 7.79 17.72 -10.23
CA LEU A 397 7.22 16.94 -11.32
C LEU A 397 6.53 17.91 -12.29
N CYS A 398 7.14 18.13 -13.46
CA CYS A 398 6.70 19.12 -14.44
C CYS A 398 5.95 18.47 -15.60
#